data_AF-A0A4R7G1B9-F1
#
_entry.id   AF-A0A4R7G1B9-F1
#
_cell.length_a   1.000
_cell.length_b   1.000
_cell.length_c   1.000
_cell.angle_alpha   90.00
_cell.angle_beta   90.00
_cell.angle_gamma   90.00
#
_symmetry.space_group_name_H-M   'P 1'
#
loop_
_entity.id
_entity.type
_entity.pdbx_description
1 polymer ?
#
loop_
_entity_poly.entity_id
_entity_poly.type
_entity_poly.pdbx_seq_one_letter_code
_entity_poly.pdbx_strand_id
1 'polypeptide(L)'
;MRNTTPAKTMQQLMCAAGLVLMAGESSAQSTATSPAATSAQACTANGKSQAPSQVLSAQQQAILPIAAFAAAGDMERLTSSLQAGLEAGLSISDIREVLVQLYAYAGFPRSLNALNTFMQLLHQREKSGIVDAPGCAPSRAIAQGDALRAAGRANQTQLAGAPVQGPLFDFAPAIGEYLQSHLFGAIFERDNLDGHSRELPTVGMLSALAGAPNRSCNRISASA
;
A
#
# COMPACT_ATOMS: atom_id res chain seq x y z
N MET A 1 43.09 5.56 -14.80
CA MET A 1 43.41 4.85 -13.54
C MET A 1 42.10 4.30 -12.97
N ARG A 2 41.87 3.00 -13.14
CA ARG A 2 40.74 2.27 -12.53
C ARG A 2 41.25 1.66 -11.23
N ASN A 3 40.56 1.88 -10.12
CA ASN A 3 40.75 1.11 -8.89
C ASN A 3 39.40 0.56 -8.46
N THR A 4 39.21 -0.71 -8.76
CA THR A 4 38.16 -1.61 -8.28
C THR A 4 38.80 -2.58 -7.30
N THR A 5 38.27 -2.73 -6.09
CA THR A 5 38.37 -3.99 -5.34
C THR A 5 37.16 -4.12 -4.40
N PRO A 6 36.37 -5.20 -4.50
CA PRO A 6 35.21 -5.45 -3.66
C PRO A 6 35.58 -6.34 -2.46
N ALA A 7 34.97 -6.12 -1.30
CA ALA A 7 35.04 -7.03 -0.16
C ALA A 7 33.67 -7.68 0.06
N LYS A 8 33.59 -8.96 -0.33
CA LYS A 8 32.53 -9.89 0.03
C LYS A 8 32.64 -10.27 1.51
N THR A 9 31.52 -10.80 2.01
CA THR A 9 31.40 -11.85 3.04
C THR A 9 31.04 -11.38 4.45
N MET A 10 29.73 -11.38 4.75
CA MET A 10 29.23 -11.70 6.08
C MET A 10 27.87 -12.40 5.95
N GLN A 11 27.86 -13.49 5.19
CA GLN A 11 26.82 -14.50 5.21
C GLN A 11 27.39 -15.69 5.96
N GLN A 12 27.14 -15.75 7.26
CA GLN A 12 27.24 -16.95 8.10
C GLN A 12 26.92 -16.56 9.55
N LEU A 13 25.71 -16.88 10.00
CA LEU A 13 25.45 -17.35 11.36
C LEU A 13 24.05 -17.96 11.37
N MET A 14 24.05 -19.24 11.01
CA MET A 14 22.95 -20.18 11.19
C MET A 14 22.94 -20.73 12.63
N CYS A 15 21.74 -21.05 13.10
CA CYS A 15 21.37 -22.16 13.98
C CYS A 15 22.00 -22.31 15.38
N ALA A 16 21.16 -22.08 16.41
CA ALA A 16 21.03 -22.92 17.62
C ALA A 16 19.69 -22.52 18.29
N ALA A 17 18.61 -23.30 18.22
CA ALA A 17 18.30 -24.50 19.02
C ALA A 17 18.32 -24.26 20.55
N GLY A 18 17.14 -24.23 21.17
CA GLY A 18 16.94 -24.11 22.61
C GLY A 18 15.49 -24.41 23.00
N LEU A 19 15.16 -25.70 23.00
CA LEU A 19 13.88 -26.31 23.38
C LEU A 19 13.72 -26.28 24.91
N VAL A 20 12.61 -25.75 25.43
CA VAL A 20 12.13 -26.07 26.79
C VAL A 20 10.65 -26.40 26.72
N LEU A 21 10.36 -27.65 27.08
CA LEU A 21 9.05 -28.27 27.25
C LEU A 21 8.78 -28.32 28.76
N MET A 22 7.63 -27.84 29.25
CA MET A 22 6.99 -28.41 30.46
C MET A 22 5.48 -28.22 30.38
N ALA A 23 4.78 -29.33 30.63
CA ALA A 23 3.34 -29.54 30.56
C ALA A 23 2.60 -29.02 31.80
N GLY A 24 1.30 -28.76 31.63
CA GLY A 24 0.36 -28.52 32.71
C GLY A 24 -1.07 -28.49 32.18
N GLU A 25 -1.74 -29.64 32.16
CA GLU A 25 -3.16 -29.79 31.86
C GLU A 25 -4.01 -29.52 33.12
N SER A 26 -5.15 -28.85 32.96
CA SER A 26 -6.33 -29.12 33.80
C SER A 26 -7.61 -28.71 33.07
N SER A 27 -8.58 -29.62 33.12
CA SER A 27 -9.86 -29.61 32.42
C SER A 27 -11.01 -29.17 33.33
N ALA A 28 -11.94 -28.37 32.81
CA ALA A 28 -13.33 -28.32 33.25
C ALA A 28 -14.24 -27.69 32.18
N GLN A 29 -15.19 -28.49 31.67
CA GLN A 29 -16.42 -28.12 30.96
C GLN A 29 -17.45 -27.61 32.01
N SER A 30 -18.59 -26.95 31.76
CA SER A 30 -19.33 -26.36 30.63
C SER A 30 -20.52 -25.61 31.30
N THR A 31 -21.09 -24.57 30.67
CA THR A 31 -22.55 -24.43 30.44
C THR A 31 -22.87 -23.15 29.67
N ALA A 32 -23.73 -23.30 28.67
CA ALA A 32 -24.14 -22.29 27.71
C ALA A 32 -25.08 -21.22 28.31
N THR A 33 -25.20 -20.07 27.66
CA THR A 33 -26.47 -19.49 27.14
C THR A 33 -26.16 -18.25 26.27
N SER A 34 -26.68 -18.24 25.03
CA SER A 34 -26.63 -17.16 24.03
C SER A 34 -27.71 -16.09 24.34
N PRO A 35 -27.70 -14.86 23.78
CA PRO A 35 -28.12 -14.70 22.38
C PRO A 35 -27.54 -13.48 21.61
N ALA A 36 -27.94 -13.45 20.33
CA ALA A 36 -28.13 -12.28 19.46
C ALA A 36 -26.99 -11.91 18.49
N ALA A 37 -27.20 -12.40 17.27
CA ALA A 37 -26.60 -12.04 16.01
C ALA A 37 -26.38 -10.53 15.78
N THR A 38 -25.19 -10.19 15.29
CA THR A 38 -25.04 -9.26 14.18
C THR A 38 -24.07 -9.93 13.23
N SER A 39 -24.55 -10.31 12.05
CA SER A 39 -23.74 -10.87 10.98
C SER A 39 -22.83 -9.77 10.41
N ALA A 40 -21.72 -9.50 11.10
CA ALA A 40 -20.55 -8.94 10.45
C ALA A 40 -20.02 -10.04 9.52
N GLN A 41 -20.44 -10.02 8.26
CA GLN A 41 -19.73 -10.73 7.21
C GLN A 41 -18.31 -10.16 7.19
N ALA A 42 -17.39 -10.88 7.84
CA ALA A 42 -15.97 -10.67 7.70
C ALA A 42 -15.67 -10.81 6.22
N CYS A 43 -15.43 -9.67 5.56
CA CYS A 43 -14.91 -9.69 4.22
C CYS A 43 -13.48 -10.22 4.35
N THR A 44 -13.30 -11.50 4.04
CA THR A 44 -11.97 -12.05 3.82
C THR A 44 -11.37 -11.23 2.70
N ALA A 45 -10.36 -10.41 3.03
CA ALA A 45 -9.43 -9.89 2.03
C ALA A 45 -9.09 -11.07 1.11
N ASN A 46 -9.14 -10.86 -0.20
CA ASN A 46 -9.09 -11.90 -1.22
C ASN A 46 -7.70 -12.57 -1.23
N GLY A 47 -7.42 -13.35 -0.20
CA GLY A 47 -6.24 -14.15 0.03
C GLY A 47 -6.68 -15.60 0.02
N LYS A 48 -7.00 -16.12 -1.17
CA LYS A 48 -6.79 -17.55 -1.37
C LYS A 48 -5.30 -17.75 -1.16
N SER A 49 -4.92 -18.41 -0.06
CA SER A 49 -3.56 -18.84 0.20
C SER A 49 -3.11 -19.69 -0.98
N GLN A 50 -2.41 -19.05 -1.92
CA GLN A 50 -1.74 -19.70 -3.02
C GLN A 50 -0.35 -20.07 -2.52
N ALA A 51 0.07 -21.31 -2.79
CA ALA A 51 1.45 -21.75 -2.61
C ALA A 51 2.41 -20.71 -3.23
N PRO A 52 3.64 -20.53 -2.72
CA PRO A 52 4.54 -19.46 -3.14
C PRO A 52 4.92 -19.62 -4.62
N SER A 53 4.08 -19.03 -5.48
CA SER A 53 4.32 -18.81 -6.89
C SER A 53 5.23 -17.60 -6.99
N GLN A 54 6.39 -17.74 -7.65
CA GLN A 54 7.24 -16.59 -7.98
C GLN A 54 6.61 -15.66 -9.04
N VAL A 55 5.36 -15.92 -9.44
CA VAL A 55 4.62 -15.17 -10.46
C VAL A 55 3.50 -14.39 -9.79
N LEU A 56 3.48 -13.07 -10.02
CA LEU A 56 2.41 -12.17 -9.57
C LEU A 56 1.06 -12.58 -10.18
N SER A 57 -0.02 -12.49 -9.39
CA SER A 57 -1.38 -12.73 -9.87
C SER A 57 -1.81 -11.68 -10.93
N ALA A 58 -2.85 -11.98 -11.71
CA ALA A 58 -3.38 -11.02 -12.69
C ALA A 58 -3.81 -9.69 -12.03
N GLN A 59 -4.42 -9.76 -10.84
CA GLN A 59 -4.77 -8.59 -10.02
C GLN A 59 -3.52 -7.79 -9.66
N GLN A 60 -2.47 -8.47 -9.15
CA GLN A 60 -1.21 -7.82 -8.77
C GLN A 60 -0.51 -7.19 -9.97
N GLN A 61 -0.47 -7.86 -11.12
CA GLN A 61 0.13 -7.32 -12.34
C GLN A 61 -0.59 -6.06 -12.83
N ALA A 62 -1.92 -6.00 -12.69
CA ALA A 62 -2.72 -4.85 -13.10
C ALA A 62 -2.49 -3.59 -12.25
N ILE A 63 -1.98 -3.73 -11.02
CA ILE A 63 -1.68 -2.60 -10.14
C ILE A 63 -0.56 -1.70 -10.73
N LEU A 64 0.46 -2.30 -11.34
CA LEU A 64 1.63 -1.59 -11.84
C LEU A 64 1.29 -0.51 -12.88
N PRO A 65 0.58 -0.81 -13.99
CA PRO A 65 0.23 0.20 -14.99
C PRO A 65 -0.72 1.26 -14.44
N ILE A 66 -1.67 0.91 -13.56
CA ILE A 66 -2.54 1.88 -12.89
C ILE A 66 -1.69 2.90 -12.13
N ALA A 67 -0.79 2.43 -11.27
CA ALA A 67 0.07 3.28 -10.47
C ALA A 67 1.03 4.12 -11.32
N ALA A 68 1.63 3.53 -12.35
CA ALA A 68 2.55 4.20 -13.26
C ALA A 68 1.88 5.34 -14.05
N PHE A 69 0.75 5.08 -14.71
CA PHE A 69 0.07 6.11 -15.50
C PHE A 69 -0.58 7.19 -14.64
N ALA A 70 -1.05 6.84 -13.44
CA ALA A 70 -1.55 7.83 -12.50
C ALA A 70 -0.44 8.78 -12.02
N ALA A 71 0.77 8.27 -11.74
CA ALA A 71 1.93 9.09 -11.38
C ALA A 71 2.43 9.94 -12.56
N ALA A 72 2.51 9.37 -13.76
CA ALA A 72 2.83 10.11 -14.98
C ALA A 72 1.77 11.18 -15.33
N GLY A 73 0.54 10.97 -14.86
CA GLY A 73 -0.61 11.81 -15.16
C GLY A 73 -1.16 11.64 -16.56
N ASP A 74 -0.99 10.44 -17.13
CA ASP A 74 -1.52 10.03 -18.42
C ASP A 74 -2.93 9.47 -18.21
N MET A 75 -3.95 10.33 -18.28
CA MET A 75 -5.33 9.97 -17.96
C MET A 75 -5.95 9.00 -18.98
N GLU A 76 -5.50 9.03 -20.23
CA GLU A 76 -5.97 8.13 -21.28
C GLU A 76 -5.51 6.70 -20.98
N ARG A 77 -4.21 6.50 -20.79
CA ARG A 77 -3.66 5.18 -20.44
C ARG A 77 -4.07 4.71 -19.05
N LEU A 78 -4.27 5.65 -18.12
CA LEU A 78 -4.84 5.33 -16.81
C LEU A 78 -6.25 4.75 -16.96
N THR A 79 -7.12 5.36 -17.77
CA THR A 79 -8.50 4.88 -17.95
C THR A 79 -8.52 3.44 -18.47
N SER A 80 -7.70 3.14 -19.50
CA SER A 80 -7.57 1.77 -20.01
C SER A 80 -7.03 0.80 -18.96
N SER A 81 -6.06 1.24 -18.15
CA SER A 81 -5.46 0.39 -17.11
C SER A 81 -6.42 0.13 -15.93
N LEU A 82 -7.25 1.10 -15.57
CA LEU A 82 -8.29 0.95 -14.55
C LEU A 82 -9.34 -0.07 -15.00
N GLN A 83 -9.78 0.01 -16.26
CA GLN A 83 -10.70 -0.97 -16.83
C GLN A 83 -10.10 -2.38 -16.82
N ALA A 84 -8.85 -2.53 -17.30
CA ALA A 84 -8.15 -3.81 -17.27
C ALA A 84 -7.97 -4.34 -15.84
N GLY A 85 -7.76 -3.46 -14.86
CA GLY A 85 -7.68 -3.83 -13.44
C GLY A 85 -8.98 -4.41 -12.90
N LEU A 86 -10.11 -3.76 -13.17
CA LEU A 86 -11.44 -4.27 -12.79
C LEU A 86 -11.73 -5.62 -13.46
N GLU A 87 -11.39 -5.77 -14.75
CA GLU A 87 -11.56 -7.02 -15.51
C GLU A 87 -10.63 -8.14 -15.01
N ALA A 88 -9.43 -7.79 -14.53
CA ALA A 88 -8.51 -8.70 -13.86
C ALA A 88 -8.98 -9.08 -12.43
N GLY A 89 -10.06 -8.47 -11.95
CA GLY A 89 -10.71 -8.77 -10.68
C GLY A 89 -10.28 -7.88 -9.52
N LEU A 90 -9.54 -6.78 -9.73
CA LEU A 90 -9.34 -5.79 -8.68
C LEU A 90 -10.70 -5.21 -8.26
N SER A 91 -10.91 -5.07 -6.97
CA SER A 91 -12.10 -4.41 -6.45
C SER A 91 -11.96 -2.89 -6.53
N ILE A 92 -13.09 -2.21 -6.38
CA ILE A 92 -13.11 -0.74 -6.29
C ILE A 92 -12.24 -0.27 -5.12
N SER A 93 -12.29 -0.97 -3.98
CA SER A 93 -11.47 -0.64 -2.81
C SER A 93 -9.98 -0.78 -3.08
N ASP A 94 -9.55 -1.85 -3.76
CA ASP A 94 -8.12 -2.07 -4.07
C ASP A 94 -7.55 -0.91 -4.89
N ILE A 95 -8.26 -0.52 -5.95
CA ILE A 95 -7.86 0.59 -6.82
C ILE A 95 -7.87 1.92 -6.04
N ARG A 96 -8.86 2.16 -5.17
CA ARG A 96 -8.87 3.36 -4.33
C ARG A 96 -7.64 3.43 -3.43
N GLU A 97 -7.20 2.32 -2.81
CA GLU A 97 -6.00 2.29 -1.98
C GLU A 97 -4.74 2.68 -2.78
N VAL A 98 -4.60 2.17 -4.00
CA VAL A 98 -3.51 2.53 -4.93
C VAL A 98 -3.52 4.04 -5.22
N LEU A 99 -4.69 4.58 -5.58
CA LEU A 99 -4.83 5.98 -5.97
C LEU A 99 -4.78 6.96 -4.78
N VAL A 100 -5.11 6.52 -3.57
CA VAL A 100 -4.87 7.28 -2.34
C VAL A 100 -3.38 7.28 -2.01
N GLN A 101 -2.71 6.12 -2.04
CA GLN A 101 -1.25 6.03 -1.80
C GLN A 101 -0.46 6.93 -2.76
N LEU A 102 -0.96 7.15 -3.97
CA LEU A 102 -0.36 8.03 -4.98
C LEU A 102 -0.03 9.44 -4.48
N TYR A 103 -0.82 10.03 -3.56
CA TYR A 103 -0.55 11.42 -3.14
C TYR A 103 0.82 11.55 -2.47
N ALA A 104 1.30 10.50 -1.80
CA ALA A 104 2.58 10.51 -1.10
C ALA A 104 3.79 10.51 -2.05
N TYR A 105 3.59 10.08 -3.31
CA TYR A 105 4.66 9.95 -4.30
C TYR A 105 4.56 10.98 -5.42
N ALA A 106 3.34 11.31 -5.87
CA ALA A 106 3.11 12.22 -6.99
C ALA A 106 2.30 13.48 -6.60
N GLY A 107 1.98 13.65 -5.31
CA GLY A 107 1.26 14.80 -4.77
C GLY A 107 -0.27 14.73 -4.94
N PHE A 108 -0.97 15.57 -4.18
CA PHE A 108 -2.43 15.69 -4.21
C PHE A 108 -3.02 15.90 -5.61
N PRO A 109 -2.49 16.79 -6.48
CA PRO A 109 -3.11 17.03 -7.78
C PRO A 109 -3.19 15.77 -8.64
N ARG A 110 -2.15 14.92 -8.64
CA ARG A 110 -2.14 13.67 -9.42
C ARG A 110 -3.10 12.64 -8.83
N SER A 111 -3.08 12.47 -7.51
CA SER A 111 -3.99 11.55 -6.80
C SER A 111 -5.46 11.91 -7.02
N LEU A 112 -5.83 13.18 -6.83
CA LEU A 112 -7.21 13.65 -6.99
C LEU A 112 -7.69 13.53 -8.44
N ASN A 113 -6.85 13.84 -9.42
CA ASN A 113 -7.20 13.66 -10.83
C ASN A 113 -7.45 12.19 -11.15
N ALA A 114 -6.58 11.28 -10.69
CA ALA A 114 -6.72 9.86 -10.93
C ALA A 114 -7.98 9.28 -10.25
N LEU A 115 -8.27 9.68 -9.01
CA LEU A 115 -9.50 9.30 -8.29
C LEU A 115 -10.75 9.79 -9.03
N ASN A 116 -10.74 11.02 -9.55
CA ASN A 116 -11.86 11.53 -10.33
C ASN A 116 -12.05 10.76 -11.65
N THR A 117 -10.97 10.43 -12.36
CA THR A 117 -11.02 9.55 -13.54
C THR A 117 -11.62 8.20 -13.21
N PHE A 118 -11.20 7.58 -12.09
CA PHE A 118 -11.75 6.30 -11.67
C PHE A 118 -13.24 6.38 -11.32
N MET A 119 -13.66 7.43 -10.60
CA MET A 119 -15.07 7.68 -10.30
C MET A 119 -15.91 7.82 -11.58
N GLN A 120 -15.42 8.55 -12.58
CA GLN A 120 -16.11 8.70 -13.87
C GLN A 120 -16.23 7.38 -14.62
N LEU A 121 -15.19 6.55 -14.60
CA LEU A 121 -15.22 5.20 -15.19
C LEU A 121 -16.27 4.31 -14.52
N LEU A 122 -16.36 4.32 -13.19
CA LEU A 122 -17.37 3.54 -12.46
C LEU A 122 -18.79 3.97 -12.83
N HIS A 123 -19.06 5.28 -12.89
CA HIS A 123 -20.37 5.78 -13.35
C HIS A 123 -20.70 5.35 -14.79
N GLN A 124 -19.70 5.30 -15.68
CA GLN A 124 -19.90 4.83 -17.06
C GLN A 124 -20.21 3.34 -17.12
N ARG A 125 -19.53 2.53 -16.30
CA ARG A 125 -19.72 1.08 -16.20
C ARG A 125 -21.09 0.75 -15.62
N GLU A 126 -21.49 1.45 -14.56
CA GLU A 126 -22.82 1.34 -13.96
C GLU A 126 -23.94 1.67 -14.96
N LYS A 127 -23.81 2.76 -15.73
CA LYS A 127 -24.75 3.11 -16.80
C LYS A 127 -24.83 2.04 -17.91
N SER A 128 -23.76 1.30 -18.11
CA SER A 128 -23.69 0.17 -19.05
C SER A 128 -24.19 -1.15 -18.43
N GLY A 129 -24.71 -1.12 -17.20
CA GLY A 129 -25.20 -2.29 -16.48
C GLY A 129 -24.10 -3.18 -15.88
N ILE A 130 -22.85 -2.72 -15.83
CA ILE A 130 -21.73 -3.45 -15.24
C ILE A 130 -21.61 -3.04 -13.77
N VAL A 131 -21.65 -4.04 -12.87
CA VAL A 131 -21.48 -3.84 -11.43
C VAL A 131 -20.12 -4.38 -11.01
N ASP A 132 -19.22 -3.49 -10.60
CA ASP A 132 -17.89 -3.84 -10.12
C ASP A 132 -17.90 -4.25 -8.64
N ALA A 133 -16.99 -5.16 -8.26
CA ALA A 133 -16.89 -5.62 -6.88
C ALA A 133 -16.48 -4.46 -5.95
N PRO A 134 -17.26 -4.11 -4.91
CA PRO A 134 -16.97 -2.95 -4.07
C PRO A 134 -15.68 -3.10 -3.25
N GLY A 135 -15.31 -4.34 -2.89
CA GLY A 135 -14.17 -4.63 -2.03
C GLY A 135 -14.45 -4.36 -0.55
N CYS A 136 -13.40 -4.33 0.26
CA CYS A 136 -13.48 -4.16 1.71
C CYS A 136 -13.09 -2.74 2.11
N ALA A 137 -13.80 -2.12 3.04
CA ALA A 137 -13.26 -0.96 3.75
C ALA A 137 -12.16 -1.41 4.73
N PRO A 138 -11.23 -0.51 5.15
CA PRO A 138 -10.32 -0.81 6.25
C PRO A 138 -11.11 -1.25 7.48
N SER A 139 -10.64 -2.28 8.18
CA SER A 139 -11.35 -2.83 9.34
C SER A 139 -11.24 -1.95 10.58
N ARG A 140 -10.22 -1.09 10.63
CA ARG A 140 -9.93 -0.21 11.76
C ARG A 140 -10.04 1.26 11.37
N ALA A 141 -10.48 2.06 12.33
CA ALA A 141 -10.40 3.51 12.22
C ALA A 141 -8.94 3.97 12.34
N ILE A 142 -8.61 5.05 11.64
CA ILE A 142 -7.26 5.64 11.71
C ILE A 142 -7.04 6.19 13.12
N ALA A 143 -5.96 5.75 13.76
CA ALA A 143 -5.54 6.26 15.07
C ALA A 143 -5.28 7.77 15.02
N GLN A 144 -5.22 8.43 16.18
CA GLN A 144 -4.99 9.88 16.27
C GLN A 144 -3.79 10.22 17.15
N GLY A 145 -3.22 11.40 16.95
CA GLY A 145 -2.15 11.95 17.79
C GLY A 145 -0.93 11.02 17.92
N ASP A 146 -0.48 10.82 19.15
CA ASP A 146 0.69 9.98 19.45
C ASP A 146 0.52 8.52 19.02
N ALA A 147 -0.70 7.97 19.10
CA ALA A 147 -0.97 6.59 18.71
C ALA A 147 -0.77 6.39 17.20
N LEU A 148 -1.19 7.37 16.38
CA LEU A 148 -0.96 7.36 14.94
C LEU A 148 0.54 7.39 14.61
N ARG A 149 1.28 8.28 15.28
CA ARG A 149 2.73 8.38 15.12
C ARG A 149 3.46 7.10 15.53
N ALA A 150 3.03 6.46 16.62
CA ALA A 150 3.61 5.21 17.09
C ALA A 150 3.39 4.08 16.07
N ALA A 151 2.15 3.93 15.58
CA ALA A 151 1.82 2.96 14.54
C ALA A 151 2.63 3.19 13.25
N GLY A 152 2.71 4.45 12.80
CA GLY A 152 3.50 4.78 11.62
C GLY A 152 4.99 4.55 11.78
N ARG A 153 5.57 4.81 12.97
CA ARG A 153 6.97 4.49 13.24
C ARG A 153 7.24 2.99 13.22
N ALA A 154 6.30 2.18 13.73
CA ALA A 154 6.39 0.73 13.66
C ALA A 154 6.37 0.24 12.20
N ASN A 155 5.41 0.70 11.41
CA ASN A 155 5.30 0.37 9.98
C ASN A 155 6.54 0.82 9.19
N GLN A 156 7.02 2.05 9.44
CA GLN A 156 8.24 2.57 8.81
C GLN A 156 9.45 1.70 9.12
N THR A 157 9.62 1.32 10.40
CA THR A 157 10.75 0.48 10.84
C THR A 157 10.68 -0.90 10.23
N GLN A 158 9.49 -1.50 10.14
CA GLN A 158 9.28 -2.81 9.53
C GLN A 158 9.65 -2.78 8.04
N LEU A 159 9.18 -1.77 7.30
CA LEU A 159 9.43 -1.64 5.86
C LEU A 159 10.90 -1.27 5.55
N ALA A 160 11.51 -0.41 6.36
CA ALA A 160 12.90 -0.01 6.18
C ALA A 160 13.92 -1.04 6.69
N GLY A 161 13.48 -1.99 7.54
CA GLY A 161 14.34 -2.98 8.21
C GLY A 161 15.11 -2.44 9.43
N ALA A 162 15.05 -1.14 9.70
CA ALA A 162 15.65 -0.49 10.87
C ALA A 162 14.93 0.83 11.18
N PRO A 163 15.04 1.35 12.42
CA PRO A 163 14.47 2.64 12.76
C PRO A 163 15.04 3.76 11.88
N VAL A 164 14.18 4.50 11.19
CA VAL A 164 14.55 5.63 10.34
C VAL A 164 14.82 6.86 11.21
N GLN A 165 16.08 7.27 11.29
CA GLN A 165 16.58 8.34 12.14
C GLN A 165 17.76 9.04 11.47
N GLY A 166 18.21 10.19 11.99
CA GLY A 166 19.48 10.82 11.59
C GLY A 166 19.37 12.33 11.30
N PRO A 167 20.48 12.96 10.86
CA PRO A 167 20.60 14.42 10.79
C PRO A 167 19.54 15.14 9.96
N LEU A 168 18.99 14.47 8.94
CA LEU A 168 17.88 15.01 8.15
C LEU A 168 16.62 15.24 8.99
N PHE A 169 16.30 14.29 9.87
CA PHE A 169 15.14 14.37 10.75
C PHE A 169 15.38 15.29 11.95
N ASP A 170 16.64 15.51 12.34
CA ASP A 170 17.01 16.53 13.33
C ASP A 170 16.90 17.94 12.73
N PHE A 171 17.33 18.11 11.48
CA PHE A 171 17.26 19.37 10.75
C PHE A 171 15.82 19.78 10.42
N ALA A 172 14.98 18.84 9.99
CA ALA A 172 13.59 19.09 9.62
C ALA A 172 12.62 18.10 10.30
N PRO A 173 12.37 18.21 11.62
CA PRO A 173 11.56 17.23 12.36
C PRO A 173 10.15 17.01 11.79
N ALA A 174 9.57 18.05 11.18
CA ALA A 174 8.27 17.99 10.53
C ALA A 174 8.19 16.90 9.45
N ILE A 175 9.27 16.60 8.72
CA ILE A 175 9.24 15.54 7.70
C ILE A 175 9.08 14.16 8.33
N GLY A 176 9.68 13.95 9.50
CA GLY A 176 9.51 12.72 10.28
C GLY A 176 8.08 12.57 10.77
N GLU A 177 7.48 13.67 11.26
CA GLU A 177 6.07 13.69 11.66
C GLU A 177 5.13 13.37 10.50
N TYR A 178 5.34 13.95 9.32
CA TYR A 178 4.47 13.71 8.17
C TYR A 178 4.60 12.29 7.63
N LEU A 179 5.83 11.76 7.56
CA LEU A 179 6.05 10.37 7.15
C LEU A 179 5.41 9.40 8.14
N GLN A 180 5.62 9.60 9.45
CA GLN A 180 5.07 8.69 10.46
C GLN A 180 3.55 8.83 10.57
N SER A 181 3.01 10.04 10.60
CA SER A 181 1.56 10.22 10.81
C SER A 181 0.76 9.91 9.55
N HIS A 182 1.11 10.54 8.43
CA HIS A 182 0.28 10.48 7.22
C HIS A 182 0.61 9.28 6.34
N LEU A 183 1.89 9.07 6.01
CA LEU A 183 2.25 7.99 5.09
C LEU A 183 2.15 6.63 5.80
N PHE A 184 3.00 6.41 6.80
CA PHE A 184 3.10 5.10 7.42
C PHE A 184 1.97 4.81 8.41
N GLY A 185 1.45 5.84 9.08
CA GLY A 185 0.39 5.71 10.08
C GLY A 185 -1.02 5.70 9.49
N ALA A 186 -1.31 6.52 8.48
CA ALA A 186 -2.67 6.64 7.94
C ALA A 186 -2.89 5.87 6.64
N ILE A 187 -1.86 5.66 5.80
CA ILE A 187 -1.98 4.88 4.55
C ILE A 187 -1.55 3.44 4.76
N PHE A 188 -0.31 3.20 5.22
CA PHE A 188 0.24 1.84 5.30
C PHE A 188 -0.33 1.00 6.45
N GLU A 189 -1.01 1.62 7.42
CA GLU A 189 -1.72 0.87 8.48
C GLU A 189 -3.02 0.24 7.97
N ARG A 190 -3.58 0.75 6.87
CA ARG A 190 -4.85 0.27 6.30
C ARG A 190 -4.71 -1.16 5.79
N ASP A 191 -5.62 -2.02 6.21
CA ASP A 191 -5.54 -3.47 6.03
C ASP A 191 -6.41 -4.03 4.90
N ASN A 192 -7.08 -3.15 4.15
CA ASN A 192 -7.93 -3.52 3.00
C ASN A 192 -7.18 -3.77 1.69
N LEU A 193 -5.87 -3.51 1.64
CA LEU A 193 -4.96 -3.96 0.58
C LEU A 193 -3.77 -4.66 1.26
N ASP A 194 -3.50 -5.90 0.88
CA ASP A 194 -2.47 -6.71 1.51
C ASP A 194 -1.07 -6.13 1.32
N GLY A 195 -0.14 -6.46 2.22
CA GLY A 195 1.21 -5.89 2.23
C GLY A 195 2.00 -6.11 0.94
N HIS A 196 1.88 -7.29 0.31
CA HIS A 196 2.57 -7.56 -0.96
C HIS A 196 2.00 -6.70 -2.09
N SER A 197 0.68 -6.59 -2.17
CA SER A 197 0.02 -5.73 -3.16
C SER A 197 0.25 -4.24 -2.89
N ARG A 198 0.53 -3.82 -1.65
CA ARG A 198 0.78 -2.43 -1.26
C ARG A 198 2.17 -1.90 -1.66
N GLU A 199 3.12 -2.79 -1.92
CA GLU A 199 4.45 -2.48 -2.46
C GLU A 199 4.43 -2.22 -3.98
N LEU A 200 3.56 -2.91 -4.72
CA LEU A 200 3.50 -2.82 -6.20
C LEU A 200 3.18 -1.41 -6.73
N PRO A 201 2.26 -0.63 -6.12
CA PRO A 201 2.03 0.76 -6.50
C PRO A 201 3.29 1.59 -6.42
N THR A 202 4.07 1.43 -5.35
CA THR A 202 5.33 2.17 -5.14
C THR A 202 6.29 1.92 -6.30
N VAL A 203 6.46 0.67 -6.71
CA VAL A 203 7.31 0.31 -7.85
C VAL A 203 6.79 0.94 -9.15
N GLY A 204 5.49 0.84 -9.43
CA GLY A 204 4.88 1.44 -10.63
C GLY A 204 5.05 2.95 -10.68
N MET A 205 4.77 3.64 -9.57
CA MET A 205 4.92 5.10 -9.45
C MET A 205 6.36 5.54 -9.64
N LEU A 206 7.31 4.94 -8.92
CA LEU A 206 8.72 5.33 -8.98
C LEU A 206 9.33 5.06 -10.37
N SER A 207 8.91 3.97 -11.03
CA SER A 207 9.33 3.67 -12.40
C SER A 207 8.87 4.75 -13.40
N ALA A 208 7.67 5.28 -13.23
CA ALA A 208 7.13 6.34 -14.08
C ALA A 208 7.74 7.73 -13.77
N LEU A 209 7.98 8.03 -12.49
CA LEU A 209 8.54 9.31 -12.08
C LEU A 209 10.04 9.43 -12.38
N ALA A 210 10.80 8.35 -12.24
CA ALA A 210 12.22 8.32 -12.61
C ALA A 210 12.42 8.57 -14.13
N GLY A 211 11.42 8.23 -14.95
CA GLY A 211 11.42 8.45 -16.39
C GLY A 211 10.74 9.74 -16.85
N ALA A 212 10.18 10.56 -15.97
CA ALA A 212 9.47 11.79 -16.35
C ALA A 212 10.45 12.97 -16.44
N PRO A 213 10.88 13.43 -17.64
CA PRO A 213 11.73 14.60 -17.75
C PRO A 213 10.98 15.84 -17.26
N ASN A 214 11.35 16.34 -16.07
CA ASN A 214 11.36 17.74 -15.64
C ASN A 214 10.17 18.64 -16.06
N ARG A 215 8.93 18.12 -16.10
CA ARG A 215 7.72 18.89 -16.47
C ARG A 215 7.31 19.94 -15.41
N SER A 216 8.04 20.07 -14.32
CA SER A 216 7.79 21.07 -13.26
C SER A 216 8.48 22.41 -13.51
N CYS A 217 9.46 22.49 -14.43
CA CYS A 217 10.26 23.70 -14.62
C CYS A 217 9.55 24.81 -15.42
N ASN A 218 8.41 24.54 -16.07
CA ASN A 218 7.74 25.50 -16.96
C ASN A 218 6.59 26.31 -16.33
N ARG A 219 6.47 26.38 -15.00
CA ARG A 219 5.38 27.12 -14.34
C ARG A 219 5.79 28.36 -13.54
N ILE A 220 7.09 28.62 -13.38
CA ILE A 220 7.57 29.80 -12.64
C ILE A 220 7.93 30.97 -13.59
N SER A 221 8.11 30.73 -14.89
CA SER A 221 8.50 31.79 -15.86
C SER A 221 7.34 32.48 -16.56
N ALA A 222 6.08 32.25 -16.16
CA ALA A 222 4.90 32.86 -16.81
C ALA A 222 4.26 34.00 -16.00
N SER A 223 4.89 34.42 -14.91
CA SER A 223 4.45 35.56 -14.08
C SER A 223 5.64 36.44 -13.70
N ALA A 224 6.21 37.15 -14.68
CA ALA A 224 7.05 38.32 -14.49
C ALA A 224 6.97 39.21 -15.74
#